data_AF-A0A381VE05-F1
#
_entry.id   AF-A0A381VE05-F1
#
_cell.length_a   1.000
_cell.length_b   1.000
_cell.length_c   1.000
_cell.angle_alpha   90.00
_cell.angle_beta   90.00
_cell.angle_gamma   90.00
#
_symmetry.space_group_name_H-M   'P 1'
#
loop_
_entity.id
_entity.type
_entity.pdbx_description
1 polymer ?
#
loop_
_entity_poly.entity_id
_entity_poly.type
_entity_poly.pdbx_seq_one_letter_code
_entity_poly.pdbx_strand_id
1 'polypeptide(L)' 'VLPGVVGLIQATEVIKLILENGVPLKGRLLLYDAMKMNFKEVRVR' A
#
# COMPACT_ATOMS: atom_id res chain seq x y z
N VAL A 1 7.19 -13.20 -7.39
CA VAL A 1 5.82 -12.92 -6.88
C VAL A 1 5.61 -11.51 -6.31
N LEU A 2 6.66 -10.68 -6.15
CA LEU A 2 6.58 -9.28 -5.69
C LEU A 2 5.49 -8.42 -6.39
N PRO A 3 5.33 -8.46 -7.74
CA PRO A 3 4.28 -7.67 -8.40
C PRO A 3 2.87 -8.03 -7.96
N GLY A 4 2.61 -9.30 -7.63
CA GLY A 4 1.30 -9.74 -7.15
C GLY A 4 0.95 -9.15 -5.78
N VAL A 5 1.93 -9.10 -4.87
CA VAL A 5 1.76 -8.47 -3.55
C VAL A 5 1.46 -6.99 -3.70
N VAL A 6 2.23 -6.27 -4.53
CA VAL A 6 1.99 -4.84 -4.79
C VAL A 6 0.62 -4.62 -5.44
N GLY A 7 0.22 -5.46 -6.40
CA GLY A 7 -1.09 -5.39 -7.05
C GLY A 7 -2.25 -5.55 -6.07
N LEU A 8 -2.16 -6.51 -5.14
CA LEU A 8 -3.18 -6.71 -4.10
C LEU A 8 -3.24 -5.54 -3.11
N ILE A 9 -2.09 -4.95 -2.75
CA ILE A 9 -2.05 -3.75 -1.93
C ILE A 9 -2.78 -2.60 -2.63
N GLN A 10 -2.50 -2.37 -3.92
CA GLN A 10 -3.18 -1.32 -4.69
C GLN A 10 -4.68 -1.58 -4.85
N ALA A 11 -5.08 -2.82 -5.12
CA ALA A 11 -6.50 -3.20 -5.18
C ALA A 11 -7.21 -2.93 -3.84
N THR A 12 -6.53 -3.19 -2.72
CA THR A 12 -7.06 -2.91 -1.38
C THR A 12 -7.22 -1.41 -1.14
N GLU A 13 -6.29 -0.56 -1.60
CA GLU A 13 -6.44 0.90 -1.53
C GLU A 13 -7.66 1.38 -2.32
N VAL A 14 -7.90 0.82 -3.50
CA VAL A 14 -9.07 1.15 -4.32
C VAL A 14 -10.37 0.78 -3.59
N ILE A 15 -10.43 -0.39 -2.94
CA ILE A 15 -11.59 -0.82 -2.16
C ILE A 15 -11.86 0.17 -1.00
N LYS A 16 -10.83 0.60 -0.26
CA LYS A 16 -10.99 1.59 0.82
C LYS A 16 -11.59 2.89 0.32
N LEU A 17 -11.19 3.35 -0.86
CA LEU A 17 -11.74 4.56 -1.49
C LEU A 17 -13.20 4.36 -1.92
N ILE A 18 -13.55 3.23 -2.52
CA ILE A 18 -14.92 2.93 -2.98
C ILE A 18 -15.90 2.84 -1.79
N LEU A 19 -15.47 2.20 -0.70
CA LEU A 19 -16.31 2.00 0.48
C LEU A 19 -16.33 3.19 1.44
N GLU A 20 -15.56 4.25 1.15
CA GLU A 20 -15.33 5.39 2.05
C GLU A 20 -14.96 4.95 3.48
N ASN A 21 -14.23 3.83 3.59
CA ASN A 21 -13.94 3.16 4.86
C ASN A 21 -12.45 2.87 5.04
N GLY A 22 -11.97 3.03 6.27
CA GLY A 22 -10.56 2.90 6.62
C GLY A 22 -9.73 4.14 6.26
N VAL A 23 -8.41 4.05 6.47
CA VAL A 23 -7.46 5.15 6.20
C VAL A 23 -6.62 4.81 4.95
N PRO A 24 -6.83 5.51 3.82
CA PRO A 24 -6.00 5.32 2.63
C PRO A 24 -4.53 5.69 2.86
N LEU A 25 -3.64 5.12 2.06
CA LEU A 25 -2.21 5.47 1.97
C LEU A 25 -1.96 6.80 1.26
N LYS A 26 -3.00 7.58 0.94
CA LYS A 26 -2.86 8.90 0.29
C LYS A 26 -1.86 9.78 1.06
N GLY A 27 -0.88 10.35 0.35
CA GLY A 27 0.19 11.16 0.94
C GLY A 27 1.30 10.35 1.64
N ARG A 28 1.27 9.02 1.55
CA ARG A 28 2.29 8.12 2.10
C ARG A 28 2.81 7.20 1.00
N LEU A 29 4.12 7.04 0.95
CA LEU A 29 4.79 6.06 0.12
C LEU A 29 5.01 4.79 0.94
N LEU A 30 4.53 3.65 0.44
CA LEU A 30 4.79 2.34 1.03
C LEU A 30 6.00 1.71 0.32
N LEU A 31 7.08 1.51 1.07
CA LEU A 31 8.26 0.76 0.64
C LEU A 31 8.10 -0.69 1.09
N TYR A 32 8.21 -1.63 0.14
CA TYR A 32 8.16 -3.07 0.43
C TYR A 32 9.49 -3.73 0.03
N ASP A 33 10.20 -4.25 1.03
CA ASP A 33 11.39 -5.09 0.84
C ASP A 33 10.98 -6.56 0.95
N ALA A 34 10.84 -7.23 -0.19
CA ALA A 34 10.43 -8.63 -0.24
C ALA A 34 11.50 -9.61 0.27
N MET A 35 12.78 -9.26 0.21
CA MET A 35 13.84 -10.15 0.68
C MET A 35 13.87 -10.18 2.22
N LYS A 36 13.60 -9.04 2.84
CA LYS A 36 13.51 -8.91 4.31
C LYS A 36 12.09 -9.02 4.86
N MET A 37 11.09 -9.21 4.00
CA MET A 37 9.66 -9.21 4.34
C MET A 37 9.25 -8.00 5.20
N ASN A 38 9.70 -6.81 4.80
CA ASN A 38 9.53 -5.59 5.57
C ASN A 38 8.70 -4.53 4.82
N PHE A 39 7.86 -3.82 5.56
CA PHE A 39 7.06 -2.69 5.08
C PHE A 39 7.45 -1.42 5.83
N LYS A 40 7.65 -0.33 5.09
CA LYS A 40 7.96 0.99 5.66
C LYS A 40 7.15 2.08 4.98
N GLU A 41 6.46 2.90 5.77
CA GLU A 41 5.75 4.07 5.27
C GLU A 41 6.61 5.34 5.39
N VAL A 42 6.56 6.19 4.38
CA VAL A 42 7.22 7.50 4.36
C VAL A 42 6.21 8.56 3.94
N ARG A 43 6.13 9.68 4.68
CA ARG A 43 5.27 10.80 4.28
C ARG A 43 5.89 11.55 3.10
N VAL A 44 5.08 11.85 2.10
CA VAL A 44 5.47 12.65 0.94
C VAL A 44 4.83 14.04 1.10
N ARG A 45 5.64 15.11 0.95
CA ARG A 45 5.18 16.50 1.01
C ARG A 45 4.71 16.97 -0.36
#